data_AF-A0A5C8K725-F1
#
_entry.id   AF-A0A5C8K725-F1
#
_cell.length_a   1.000
_cell.length_b   1.000
_cell.length_c   1.000
_cell.angle_alpha   90.00
_cell.angle_beta   90.00
_cell.angle_gamma   90.00
#
_symmetry.space_group_name_H-M   'P 1'
#
loop_
_entity.id
_entity.type
_entity.pdbx_description
1 polymer ?
#
loop_
_entity_poly.entity_id
_entity_poly.type
_entity_poly.pdbx_seq_one_letter_code
_entity_poly.pdbx_strand_id
1 'polypeptide(L)'
;MERGFLYLVALIDVCSRFVVGWGLSNSLEAGESLAVLQEAISRYGKPEIVNSDQGSQFTCKEWVEYLKEKEIKISMDGKGRAIDNIYIERLWRTVKRDYVYLHPARDGWELYQGLKNFFDFYNYKKHHQGIERQIPANQYLQKAATAGGKQQGHPEPVFNPGLLPLVETLS
;
A
#
# COMPACT_ATOMS: atom_id res chain seq x y z
N MET A 1 13.69 -25.09 -6.79
CA MET A 1 12.62 -24.16 -7.22
C MET A 1 13.02 -23.62 -8.58
N GLU A 2 12.19 -23.81 -9.60
CA GLU A 2 12.34 -23.02 -10.83
C GLU A 2 12.14 -21.55 -10.47
N ARG A 3 13.00 -20.68 -11.00
CA ARG A 3 13.09 -19.25 -10.63
C ARG A 3 11.79 -18.53 -11.01
N GLY A 4 10.94 -18.26 -10.02
CA GLY A 4 9.72 -17.46 -10.19
C GLY A 4 9.91 -16.03 -9.69
N PHE A 5 9.28 -15.08 -10.36
CA PHE A 5 9.22 -13.69 -9.93
C PHE A 5 8.10 -13.56 -8.89
N LEU A 6 8.39 -12.98 -7.72
CA LEU A 6 7.35 -12.58 -6.77
C LEU A 6 7.10 -11.08 -6.88
N TYR A 7 5.85 -10.69 -6.72
CA TYR A 7 5.37 -9.32 -6.81
C TYR A 7 4.67 -8.96 -5.51
N LEU A 8 5.15 -7.89 -4.88
CA LEU A 8 4.56 -7.32 -3.67
C LEU A 8 3.69 -6.14 -4.06
N VAL A 9 2.40 -6.22 -3.79
CA VAL A 9 1.46 -5.09 -3.87
C VAL A 9 1.29 -4.51 -2.48
N ALA A 10 1.21 -3.18 -2.37
CA ALA A 10 0.76 -2.53 -1.14
C ALA A 10 -0.06 -1.29 -1.44
N LEU A 11 -0.98 -0.97 -0.54
CA LEU A 11 -1.74 0.27 -0.49
C LEU A 11 -1.35 1.02 0.77
N ILE A 12 -0.87 2.26 0.60
CA ILE A 12 -0.53 3.14 1.72
C ILE A 12 -1.53 4.28 1.80
N ASP A 13 -2.04 4.56 3.00
CA ASP A 13 -2.70 5.83 3.28
C ASP A 13 -1.64 6.93 3.27
N VAL A 14 -1.78 7.86 2.33
CA VAL A 14 -0.82 8.94 2.15
C VAL A 14 -0.71 9.72 3.44
N CYS A 15 -1.81 10.17 4.05
CA CYS A 15 -1.74 11.12 5.15
C CYS A 15 -1.12 10.57 6.45
N SER A 16 -1.21 9.26 6.72
CA SER A 16 -0.68 8.62 7.93
C SER A 16 0.54 7.74 7.70
N ARG A 17 0.88 7.46 6.44
CA ARG A 17 1.82 6.41 6.03
C ARG A 17 1.38 5.00 6.42
N PHE A 18 0.17 4.80 6.92
CA PHE A 18 -0.28 3.48 7.33
C PHE A 18 -0.51 2.61 6.10
N VAL A 19 0.09 1.41 6.08
CA VAL A 19 -0.16 0.43 5.01
C VAL A 19 -1.49 -0.25 5.30
N VAL A 20 -2.52 0.11 4.54
CA VAL A 20 -3.90 -0.37 4.71
C VAL A 20 -4.12 -1.76 4.11
N GLY A 21 -3.25 -2.20 3.21
CA GLY A 21 -3.29 -3.54 2.64
C GLY A 21 -2.00 -3.86 1.89
N TRP A 22 -1.63 -5.13 1.84
CA TRP A 22 -0.53 -5.62 1.01
C TRP A 22 -0.77 -7.10 0.64
N GLY A 23 -0.15 -7.56 -0.44
CA GLY A 23 -0.25 -8.94 -0.91
C GLY A 23 1.02 -9.36 -1.66
N LEU A 24 1.32 -10.66 -1.64
CA LEU A 24 2.46 -11.25 -2.33
C LEU A 24 1.95 -12.30 -3.31
N SER A 25 2.25 -12.11 -4.60
CA SER A 25 1.80 -13.00 -5.66
C SER A 25 2.95 -13.42 -6.58
N ASN A 26 2.81 -14.55 -7.24
CA ASN A 26 3.70 -15.00 -8.32
C ASN A 26 3.24 -14.52 -9.70
N SER A 27 2.13 -13.76 -9.78
CA SER A 27 1.60 -13.15 -11.01
C SER A 27 1.53 -11.62 -10.90
N LEU A 28 1.63 -10.95 -12.05
CA LEU A 28 1.39 -9.51 -12.21
C LEU A 28 -0.08 -9.18 -12.48
N GLU A 29 -0.96 -10.17 -12.40
CA GLU A 29 -2.37 -10.01 -12.73
C GLU A 29 -3.06 -8.93 -11.89
N ALA A 30 -3.87 -8.11 -12.56
CA ALA A 30 -4.60 -7.02 -11.93
C ALA A 30 -5.58 -7.51 -10.84
N GLY A 31 -6.07 -8.75 -10.96
CA GLY A 31 -6.95 -9.38 -9.96
C GLY A 31 -6.32 -9.46 -8.57
N GLU A 32 -5.02 -9.71 -8.49
CA GLU A 32 -4.28 -9.76 -7.22
C GLU A 32 -4.25 -8.39 -6.55
N SER A 33 -3.98 -7.34 -7.34
CA SER A 33 -3.99 -5.96 -6.84
C SER A 33 -5.38 -5.55 -6.36
N LEU A 34 -6.42 -5.91 -7.14
CA LEU A 34 -7.80 -5.60 -6.81
C LEU A 34 -8.27 -6.31 -5.53
N ALA A 35 -7.87 -7.56 -5.31
CA ALA A 35 -8.19 -8.30 -4.09
C ALA A 35 -7.63 -7.60 -2.85
N VAL A 36 -6.38 -7.11 -2.90
CA VAL A 36 -5.78 -6.36 -1.78
C VAL A 36 -6.53 -5.05 -1.52
N LEU A 37 -6.95 -4.34 -2.57
CA LEU A 37 -7.78 -3.13 -2.43
C LEU A 37 -9.15 -3.45 -1.79
N GLN A 38 -9.81 -4.52 -2.23
CA GLN A 38 -11.10 -4.96 -1.70
C GLN A 38 -11.00 -5.31 -0.21
N GLU A 39 -9.97 -6.04 0.19
CA GLU A 39 -9.72 -6.36 1.60
C GLU A 39 -9.47 -5.08 2.43
N ALA A 40 -8.63 -4.17 1.92
CA ALA A 40 -8.36 -2.91 2.60
C ALA A 40 -9.63 -2.07 2.81
N ILE A 41 -10.49 -1.97 1.79
CA ILE A 41 -11.78 -1.27 1.89
C ILE A 41 -12.73 -1.97 2.87
N SER A 42 -12.80 -3.31 2.84
CA SER A 42 -13.64 -4.09 3.76
C SER A 42 -13.23 -3.86 5.22
N ARG A 43 -11.92 -3.77 5.47
CA ARG A 43 -11.37 -3.63 6.83
C ARG A 43 -11.37 -2.21 7.36
N TYR A 44 -11.10 -1.22 6.51
CA TYR A 44 -10.84 0.16 6.94
C TYR A 44 -11.81 1.20 6.35
N GLY A 45 -12.75 0.78 5.50
CA GLY A 45 -13.66 1.66 4.79
C GLY A 45 -13.09 2.17 3.47
N LYS A 46 -13.97 2.77 2.64
CA LYS A 46 -13.57 3.31 1.35
C LYS A 46 -12.78 4.62 1.49
N PRO A 47 -11.68 4.82 0.74
CA PRO A 47 -11.02 6.11 0.63
C PRO A 47 -11.85 7.08 -0.22
N GLU A 48 -11.59 8.38 -0.12
CA GLU A 48 -12.16 9.35 -1.05
C GLU A 48 -11.49 9.23 -2.43
N ILE A 49 -10.17 9.04 -2.43
CA ILE A 49 -9.34 9.05 -3.62
C ILE A 49 -8.40 7.84 -3.61
N VAL A 50 -8.29 7.19 -4.78
CA VAL A 50 -7.20 6.26 -5.08
C VAL A 50 -6.25 6.93 -6.07
N ASN A 51 -5.03 7.18 -5.62
CA ASN A 51 -3.94 7.77 -6.40
C ASN A 51 -3.05 6.65 -6.93
N SER A 52 -3.18 6.25 -8.19
CA SER A 52 -2.32 5.22 -8.78
C SER A 52 -1.49 5.79 -9.93
N ASP A 53 -0.35 5.16 -10.20
CA ASP A 53 0.34 5.32 -11.48
C ASP A 53 -0.48 4.74 -12.64
N GLN A 54 0.04 4.88 -13.86
CA GLN A 54 -0.59 4.35 -15.08
C GLN A 54 -0.27 2.88 -15.35
N GLY A 55 0.18 2.12 -14.34
CA GLY A 55 0.41 0.68 -14.46
C GLY A 55 -0.86 -0.06 -14.91
N SER A 56 -0.70 -1.10 -15.74
CA SER A 56 -1.82 -1.87 -16.28
C SER A 56 -2.71 -2.47 -15.20
N GLN A 57 -2.14 -2.83 -14.05
CA GLN A 57 -2.85 -3.38 -12.90
C GLN A 57 -3.78 -2.36 -12.20
N PHE A 58 -3.55 -1.06 -12.36
CA PHE A 58 -4.37 0.02 -11.77
C PHE A 58 -5.17 0.80 -12.82
N THR A 59 -5.05 0.42 -14.08
CA THR A 59 -5.77 1.02 -15.22
C THR A 59 -6.67 0.02 -15.95
N CYS A 60 -6.67 -1.26 -15.53
CA CYS A 60 -7.53 -2.28 -16.10
C CYS A 60 -9.03 -2.00 -15.84
N LYS A 61 -9.87 -2.62 -16.66
CA LYS A 61 -11.32 -2.41 -16.64
C LYS A 61 -11.91 -2.76 -15.27
N GLU A 62 -11.54 -3.91 -14.72
CA GLU A 62 -12.03 -4.43 -13.44
C GLU A 62 -11.72 -3.45 -12.29
N TRP A 63 -10.50 -2.92 -12.26
CA TRP A 63 -10.07 -1.94 -11.26
C TRP A 63 -10.88 -0.64 -11.36
N VAL A 64 -10.98 -0.07 -12.56
CA VAL A 64 -11.70 1.19 -12.80
C VAL A 64 -13.19 1.04 -12.54
N GLU A 65 -13.81 -0.06 -12.95
CA GLU A 65 -15.23 -0.33 -12.71
C GLU A 65 -15.54 -0.49 -11.22
N TYR A 66 -14.71 -1.24 -10.49
CA TYR A 66 -14.86 -1.39 -9.05
C TYR A 66 -14.78 -0.05 -8.31
N LEU A 67 -13.79 0.79 -8.63
CA LEU A 67 -13.66 2.11 -8.01
C LEU A 67 -14.85 3.02 -8.32
N LYS A 68 -15.36 2.98 -9.56
CA LYS A 68 -16.57 3.72 -9.95
C LYS A 68 -17.81 3.23 -9.20
N GLU A 69 -17.99 1.91 -9.07
CA GLU A 69 -19.11 1.31 -8.33
C GLU A 69 -19.11 1.74 -6.86
N LYS A 70 -17.93 1.86 -6.24
CA LYS A 70 -17.79 2.34 -4.86
C LYS A 70 -17.81 3.87 -4.72
N GLU A 71 -17.97 4.60 -5.83
CA GLU A 71 -17.92 6.07 -5.89
C GLU A 71 -16.60 6.63 -5.34
N ILE A 72 -15.49 5.95 -5.61
CA ILE A 72 -14.14 6.37 -5.24
C ILE A 72 -13.54 7.16 -6.40
N LYS A 73 -12.99 8.34 -6.12
CA LYS A 73 -12.36 9.17 -7.15
C LYS A 73 -11.04 8.54 -7.57
N ILE A 74 -10.87 8.36 -8.88
CA ILE A 74 -9.61 7.87 -9.44
C ILE A 74 -8.77 9.06 -9.85
N SER A 75 -7.54 9.09 -9.37
CA SER A 75 -6.60 10.16 -9.58
C SER A 75 -5.35 9.58 -10.26
N MET A 76 -5.35 9.59 -11.60
CA MET A 76 -4.23 9.14 -12.44
C MET A 76 -3.36 10.33 -12.89
N ASP A 77 -2.09 10.05 -13.11
CA ASP A 77 -0.95 10.96 -13.27
C ASP A 77 -1.19 12.28 -14.05
N GLY A 78 -0.77 13.40 -13.43
CA GLY A 78 -0.72 14.75 -13.99
C GLY A 78 0.30 15.58 -13.20
N LYS A 79 0.85 16.67 -13.78
CA LYS A 79 2.05 17.45 -13.33
C LYS A 79 2.19 17.83 -11.83
N GLY A 80 1.19 17.62 -10.97
CA GLY A 80 1.24 17.81 -9.51
C GLY A 80 1.27 16.52 -8.66
N ARG A 81 1.14 15.33 -9.27
CA ARG A 81 0.93 14.03 -8.60
C ARG A 81 2.19 13.15 -8.50
N ALA A 82 3.33 13.62 -9.01
CA ALA A 82 4.63 13.00 -8.74
C ALA A 82 4.89 12.87 -7.22
N ILE A 83 4.32 13.77 -6.41
CA ILE A 83 4.39 13.72 -4.94
C ILE A 83 3.65 12.51 -4.37
N ASP A 84 2.59 12.02 -5.01
CA ASP A 84 1.81 10.89 -4.51
C ASP A 84 2.60 9.58 -4.66
N ASN A 85 3.26 9.37 -5.81
CA ASN A 85 4.12 8.21 -6.04
C ASN A 85 5.36 8.18 -5.13
N ILE A 86 5.83 9.34 -4.63
CA ILE A 86 6.94 9.39 -3.68
C ILE A 86 6.64 8.58 -2.41
N TYR A 87 5.38 8.45 -1.99
CA TYR A 87 5.06 7.71 -0.77
C TYR A 87 5.23 6.21 -0.92
N ILE A 88 4.72 5.62 -2.01
CA ILE A 88 4.94 4.20 -2.26
C ILE A 88 6.41 3.92 -2.60
N GLU A 89 7.10 4.80 -3.32
CA GLU A 89 8.55 4.66 -3.57
C GLU A 89 9.37 4.66 -2.26
N ARG A 90 9.01 5.54 -1.31
CA ARG A 90 9.63 5.56 0.03
C ARG A 90 9.32 4.29 0.82
N LEU A 91 8.10 3.76 0.70
CA LEU A 91 7.76 2.46 1.28
C LEU A 91 8.66 1.37 0.70
N TRP A 92 8.81 1.30 -0.63
CA TRP A 92 9.66 0.31 -1.29
C TRP A 92 11.12 0.39 -0.91
N ARG A 93 11.67 1.61 -0.79
CA ARG A 93 13.03 1.78 -0.28
C ARG A 93 13.17 1.23 1.14
N THR A 94 12.15 1.43 1.98
CA THR A 94 12.14 0.96 3.37
C THR A 94 12.03 -0.56 3.44
N VAL A 95 11.07 -1.16 2.71
CA VAL A 95 10.90 -2.63 2.61
C VAL A 95 12.18 -3.30 2.13
N LYS A 96 12.79 -2.75 1.07
CA LYS A 96 14.02 -3.31 0.52
C LYS A 96 15.18 -3.25 1.50
N ARG A 97 15.50 -2.05 2.01
CA ARG A 97 16.65 -1.81 2.87
C ARG A 97 16.52 -2.44 4.25
N ASP A 98 15.35 -2.31 4.88
CA ASP A 98 15.16 -2.67 6.29
C ASP A 98 14.73 -4.13 6.46
N TYR A 99 14.34 -4.83 5.39
CA TYR A 99 13.93 -6.22 5.46
C TYR A 99 14.50 -7.09 4.34
N VAL A 100 14.08 -6.88 3.10
CA VAL A 100 14.36 -7.83 2.00
C VAL A 100 15.86 -8.09 1.80
N TYR A 101 16.71 -7.05 1.85
CA TYR A 101 18.16 -7.23 1.70
C TYR A 101 18.85 -7.86 2.92
N LEU A 102 18.23 -7.79 4.09
CA LEU A 102 18.76 -8.36 5.33
C LEU A 102 18.29 -9.79 5.57
N HIS A 103 17.21 -10.20 4.90
CA HIS A 103 16.55 -11.48 5.10
C HIS A 103 16.27 -12.19 3.76
N PRO A 104 17.31 -12.72 3.09
CA PRO A 104 17.10 -13.60 1.94
C PRO A 104 16.22 -14.78 2.32
N ALA A 105 15.12 -14.96 1.60
CA ALA A 105 14.14 -16.00 1.88
C ALA A 105 14.40 -17.23 1.01
N ARG A 106 14.22 -18.43 1.58
CA ARG A 106 14.40 -19.69 0.85
C ARG A 106 13.29 -19.95 -0.15
N ASP A 107 12.07 -19.55 0.21
CA ASP A 107 10.87 -19.69 -0.59
C ASP A 107 9.89 -18.53 -0.39
N GLY A 108 8.82 -18.52 -1.18
CA GLY A 108 7.79 -17.48 -1.10
C GLY A 108 6.99 -17.49 0.21
N TRP A 109 6.91 -18.63 0.91
CA TRP A 109 6.19 -18.73 2.18
C TRP A 109 6.99 -18.06 3.31
N GLU A 110 8.29 -18.34 3.40
CA GLU A 110 9.19 -17.65 4.32
C GLU A 110 9.19 -16.14 4.08
N LEU A 111 9.24 -15.73 2.80
CA LEU A 111 9.17 -14.31 2.44
C LEU A 111 7.86 -13.68 2.89
N TYR A 112 6.72 -14.34 2.66
CA TYR A 112 5.41 -13.87 3.09
C TYR A 112 5.33 -13.69 4.61
N GLN A 113 5.77 -14.69 5.38
CA GLN A 113 5.72 -14.63 6.85
C GLN A 113 6.56 -13.49 7.41
N GLY A 114 7.77 -13.28 6.87
CA GLY A 114 8.60 -12.17 7.34
C GLY A 114 8.11 -10.80 6.83
N LEU A 115 7.53 -10.70 5.63
CA LEU A 115 6.85 -9.47 5.18
C LEU A 115 5.65 -9.13 6.07
N LYS A 116 4.87 -10.13 6.49
CA LYS A 116 3.79 -9.94 7.46
C LYS A 116 4.29 -9.31 8.75
N ASN A 117 5.35 -9.89 9.34
CA ASN A 117 5.95 -9.35 10.55
C ASN A 117 6.54 -7.95 10.33
N PHE A 118 7.13 -7.70 9.16
CA PHE A 118 7.66 -6.39 8.79
C PHE A 118 6.57 -5.33 8.70
N PHE A 119 5.45 -5.60 8.01
CA PHE A 119 4.35 -4.64 7.89
C PHE A 119 3.65 -4.40 9.23
N ASP A 120 3.50 -5.45 10.06
CA ASP A 120 3.02 -5.30 11.44
C ASP A 120 3.95 -4.36 12.25
N PHE A 121 5.27 -4.54 12.15
CA PHE A 121 6.24 -3.64 12.77
C PHE A 121 6.19 -2.22 12.19
N TYR A 122 6.13 -2.08 10.87
CA TYR A 122 6.08 -0.80 10.15
C TYR A 122 4.88 0.04 10.61
N ASN A 123 3.70 -0.57 10.70
CA ASN A 123 2.45 0.10 11.02
C ASN A 123 2.29 0.40 12.52
N TYR A 124 2.73 -0.51 13.40
CA TYR A 124 2.37 -0.45 14.82
C TYR A 124 3.55 -0.19 15.76
N LYS A 125 4.79 -0.14 15.27
CA LYS A 125 5.98 0.01 16.13
C LYS A 125 7.01 1.00 15.59
N LYS A 126 7.16 1.12 14.28
CA LYS A 126 8.18 1.99 13.66
C LYS A 126 7.74 3.47 13.73
N HIS A 127 8.65 4.34 14.15
CA HIS A 127 8.47 5.80 14.08
C HIS A 127 8.88 6.33 12.70
N HIS A 128 8.10 7.27 12.15
CA HIS A 128 8.33 7.81 10.81
C HIS A 128 8.54 9.32 10.83
N GLN A 129 9.69 9.79 10.33
CA GLN A 129 10.01 11.22 10.32
C GLN A 129 9.02 12.04 9.49
N GLY A 130 8.47 11.46 8.41
CA GLY A 130 7.49 12.13 7.54
C GLY A 130 6.10 12.35 8.15
N ILE A 131 5.92 11.96 9.42
CA ILE A 131 4.73 12.17 10.26
C ILE A 131 5.15 12.51 11.70
N GLU A 132 6.11 13.43 11.85
CA GLU A 132 6.55 13.95 13.17
C GLU A 132 7.06 12.87 14.14
N ARG A 133 7.67 11.81 13.58
CA ARG A 133 8.13 10.65 14.35
C ARG A 133 7.01 9.95 15.11
N GLN A 134 5.77 10.00 14.61
CA GLN A 134 4.67 9.17 15.10
C GLN A 134 4.71 7.77 14.50
N ILE A 135 3.96 6.85 15.12
CA ILE A 135 3.67 5.52 14.59
C ILE A 135 2.47 5.64 13.63
N PRO A 136 2.47 5.02 12.44
CA PRO A 136 1.40 5.20 11.45
C PRO A 136 0.02 4.84 11.99
N ALA A 137 -0.08 3.76 12.76
CA ALA A 137 -1.33 3.33 13.39
C ALA A 137 -1.91 4.39 14.32
N ASN A 138 -1.08 5.10 15.10
CA ASN A 138 -1.57 6.17 15.99
C ASN A 138 -2.24 7.26 15.16
N GLN A 139 -1.60 7.69 14.08
CA GLN A 139 -2.13 8.76 13.23
C GLN A 139 -3.36 8.30 12.44
N TYR A 140 -3.38 7.06 11.97
CA TYR A 140 -4.51 6.52 11.21
C TYR A 140 -5.75 6.30 12.08
N LEU A 141 -5.58 5.68 13.25
CA LEU A 141 -6.69 5.36 14.16
C LEU A 141 -7.23 6.60 14.89
N GLN A 142 -6.39 7.58 15.25
CA GLN A 142 -6.85 8.85 15.81
C GLN A 142 -7.73 9.62 14.82
N LYS A 143 -7.40 9.58 13.52
CA LYS A 143 -8.22 10.19 12.46
C LYS A 143 -9.56 9.48 12.32
N ALA A 144 -9.57 8.14 12.30
CA ALA A 144 -10.81 7.37 12.24
C ALA A 144 -11.75 7.66 13.43
N ALA A 145 -11.20 7.86 14.64
CA ALA A 145 -11.98 8.21 15.82
C ALA A 145 -12.55 9.65 15.78
N THR A 146 -11.88 10.57 15.09
CA THR A 146 -12.28 11.99 15.02
C THR A 146 -13.31 12.26 13.91
N ALA A 147 -13.37 11.41 12.88
CA ALA A 147 -14.32 11.52 11.76
C ALA A 147 -15.81 11.37 12.16
N GLY A 148 -16.11 10.97 13.40
CA GLY A 148 -17.47 10.95 13.96
C GLY A 148 -17.97 12.30 14.49
N GLY A 149 -17.12 13.33 14.57
CA GLY A 149 -17.46 14.68 15.06
C GLY A 149 -17.24 15.74 13.99
N LYS A 150 -18.27 16.52 13.65
CA LYS A 150 -18.13 17.68 12.75
C LYS A 150 -17.09 18.67 13.31
N GLN A 151 -15.91 18.78 12.71
CA GLN A 151 -15.16 20.04 12.57
C GLN A 151 -13.96 19.95 11.60
N GLN A 152 -14.04 20.82 10.57
CA GLN A 152 -13.01 21.53 9.79
C GLN A 152 -11.66 20.84 9.43
N GLY A 153 -11.54 20.50 8.14
CA GLY A 153 -10.30 20.70 7.37
C GLY A 153 -9.31 19.53 7.27
N HIS A 154 -9.66 18.33 7.74
CA HIS A 154 -8.78 17.15 7.60
C HIS A 154 -9.12 16.36 6.32
N PRO A 155 -8.13 16.05 5.47
CA PRO A 155 -8.39 15.29 4.25
C PRO A 155 -8.80 13.86 4.58
N GLU A 156 -9.85 13.38 3.93
CA GLU A 156 -10.31 12.00 3.95
C GLU A 156 -9.20 11.02 3.52
N PRO A 157 -9.30 9.70 3.82
CA PRO A 157 -8.25 8.74 3.47
C PRO A 157 -7.96 8.74 1.97
N VAL A 158 -6.67 8.76 1.63
CA VAL A 158 -6.17 8.72 0.26
C VAL A 158 -5.26 7.51 0.13
N PHE A 159 -5.72 6.50 -0.62
CA PHE A 159 -4.94 5.28 -0.82
C PHE A 159 -4.07 5.43 -2.05
N ASN A 160 -2.78 5.13 -1.89
CA ASN A 160 -1.80 5.08 -2.97
C ASN A 160 -1.31 3.63 -3.12
N PRO A 161 -1.84 2.87 -4.08
CA PRO A 161 -1.34 1.54 -4.39
C PRO A 161 0.00 1.61 -5.13
N GLY A 162 0.81 0.57 -5.00
CA GLY A 162 1.88 0.29 -5.94
C GLY A 162 2.32 -1.16 -5.91
N LEU A 163 3.23 -1.48 -6.83
CA LEU A 163 3.74 -2.83 -7.05
C LEU A 163 5.27 -2.83 -7.05
N LEU A 164 5.86 -3.81 -6.37
CA LEU A 164 7.31 -4.02 -6.25
C LEU A 164 7.67 -5.44 -6.71
N PRO A 165 8.39 -5.59 -7.84
CA PRO A 165 9.01 -6.87 -8.22
C PRO A 165 10.14 -7.25 -7.25
N LEU A 166 10.18 -8.51 -6.79
CA LEU A 166 11.17 -9.05 -5.84
C LEU A 166 12.12 -10.07 -6.50
N VAL A 167 12.48 -9.81 -7.75
CA VAL A 167 13.19 -10.75 -8.64
C VAL A 167 14.55 -11.22 -8.11
N GLU A 168 15.24 -10.37 -7.36
CA GLU A 168 16.63 -10.62 -6.93
C GLU A 168 16.74 -11.32 -5.56
N THR A 169 15.62 -11.65 -4.92
CA THR A 169 15.59 -11.96 -3.48
C THR A 169 15.34 -13.44 -3.18
N LEU A 170 15.02 -14.23 -4.22
CA LEU A 170 14.92 -15.68 -4.19
C LEU A 170 16.14 -16.27 -4.91
N SER A 171 17.28 -16.28 -4.24
CA SER A 171 18.56 -16.79 -4.77
C SER A 171 19.07 -17.96 -3.93
#